data_AF-Q06703-F1
#
_entry.id   AF-Q06703-F1
#
_cell.length_a   1.000
_cell.length_b   1.000
_cell.length_c   1.000
_cell.angle_alpha   90.00
_cell.angle_beta   90.00
_cell.angle_gamma   90.00
#
_symmetry.space_group_name_H-M   'P 1'
#
loop_
_entity.id
_entity.type
_entity.pdbx_description
1 polymer ?
#
loop_
_entity_poly.entity_id
_entity_poly.type
_entity_poly.pdbx_seq_one_letter_code
_entity_poly.pdbx_strand_id
1 'polypeptide(L)'
;MRIQLNTIDLQCIIALSCLGQFVHAEANREDLKQIDFQFPVLERAATKTPFPDWLSAFTGLKEWPGLDPPYIPLDFIDFSQIPDYKEYDQNHCDSVPRDSCSFDCHHCTEHDDVYTCSKLSQTFDDGPSASTTKLLDRLKHNSTFFNLGVNIVQHPDIYQRMQKEGHLIGSHTWSHVYLPNVSNEKIIAQIEWSIWAMNATGNHTPKWFRPPYGGIDNRVRAITRQFGLQAVLWDHDTFDWSLLLNDSVITEQEILQNVINWNKSGTGLILEHDSTEKTVDLAIKINKLIGDDQSTVSHCVGGIDYIKEFLS
;
A
#
# COMPACT_ATOMS: atom_id res chain seq x y z
N MET A 1 11.51 -42.17 -38.71
CA MET A 1 12.22 -41.31 -37.74
C MET A 1 11.82 -41.79 -36.35
N ARG A 2 12.69 -42.54 -35.66
CA ARG A 2 12.40 -43.11 -34.33
C ARG A 2 12.50 -42.00 -33.28
N ILE A 3 11.40 -41.70 -32.61
CA ILE A 3 11.39 -40.86 -31.41
C ILE A 3 11.37 -41.83 -30.22
N GLN A 4 12.52 -42.03 -29.58
CA GLN A 4 12.65 -42.71 -28.30
C GLN A 4 12.19 -41.75 -27.21
N LEU A 5 11.02 -42.01 -26.62
CA LEU A 5 10.60 -41.38 -25.37
C LEU A 5 11.26 -42.17 -24.24
N ASN A 6 12.20 -41.50 -23.56
CA ASN A 6 12.92 -42.05 -22.43
C ASN A 6 11.96 -42.34 -21.28
N THR A 7 12.13 -43.55 -20.74
CA THR A 7 11.54 -44.11 -19.53
C THR A 7 11.74 -43.18 -18.34
N ILE A 8 10.66 -42.54 -17.90
CA ILE A 8 10.57 -41.94 -16.57
C ILE A 8 10.13 -43.05 -15.61
N ASP A 9 10.96 -43.25 -14.60
CA ASP A 9 10.91 -44.29 -13.57
C ASP A 9 9.51 -44.42 -12.94
N LEU A 10 8.88 -45.56 -13.21
CA LEU A 10 7.59 -45.96 -12.65
C LEU A 10 7.82 -46.66 -11.31
N GLN A 11 8.32 -45.93 -10.31
CA GLN A 11 8.57 -46.46 -8.95
C GLN A 11 7.92 -45.65 -7.81
N CYS A 12 6.80 -44.96 -8.09
CA CYS A 12 5.89 -44.46 -7.06
C CYS A 12 4.52 -45.14 -7.16
N ILE A 13 4.52 -46.47 -6.99
CA ILE A 13 3.33 -47.25 -6.65
C ILE A 13 3.64 -47.87 -5.28
N ILE A 14 2.70 -47.76 -4.34
CA ILE A 14 2.70 -48.22 -2.94
C ILE A 14 3.06 -47.12 -1.91
N ALA A 15 2.09 -46.25 -1.62
CA ALA A 15 1.86 -45.71 -0.28
C ALA A 15 0.39 -45.28 -0.14
N LEU A 16 -0.51 -46.26 -0.13
CA LEU A 16 -1.89 -46.12 0.33
C LEU A 16 -1.90 -46.04 1.88
N SER A 17 -1.65 -44.86 2.45
CA SER A 17 -2.04 -44.54 3.84
C SER A 17 -1.85 -43.05 4.15
N CYS A 18 -2.63 -42.18 3.51
CA CYS A 18 -2.99 -40.86 4.05
C CYS A 18 -4.34 -40.44 3.43
N LEU A 19 -5.36 -41.29 3.64
CA LEU A 19 -6.76 -40.91 3.53
C LEU A 19 -7.13 -40.20 4.85
N GLY A 20 -6.72 -38.94 4.97
CA GLY A 20 -7.10 -38.03 6.03
C GLY A 20 -7.66 -36.76 5.41
N GLN A 21 -8.96 -36.75 5.15
CA GLN A 21 -9.83 -35.57 5.08
C GLN A 21 -9.24 -34.32 4.37
N PHE A 22 -9.23 -34.32 3.05
CA PHE A 22 -9.33 -33.08 2.27
C PHE A 22 -10.81 -32.77 2.05
N VAL A 23 -11.46 -32.15 3.02
CA VAL A 23 -12.73 -31.44 2.78
C VAL A 23 -12.78 -30.21 3.67
N HIS A 24 -12.82 -29.04 3.04
CA HIS A 24 -13.10 -27.71 3.61
C HIS A 24 -12.02 -27.06 4.49
N ALA A 25 -11.00 -26.50 3.82
CA ALA A 25 -10.28 -25.33 4.34
C ALA A 25 -9.95 -24.35 3.20
N GLU A 26 -10.96 -23.99 2.41
CA GLU A 26 -11.03 -22.64 1.80
C GLU A 26 -11.65 -21.68 2.85
N ALA A 27 -11.21 -21.79 4.10
CA ALA A 27 -11.53 -20.79 5.10
C ALA A 27 -10.77 -19.53 4.68
N ASN A 28 -11.53 -18.50 4.29
CA ASN A 28 -11.09 -17.14 3.98
C ASN A 28 -9.79 -16.80 4.71
N ARG A 29 -8.65 -16.87 3.99
CA ARG A 29 -7.37 -16.36 4.49
C ARG A 29 -7.41 -14.85 4.71
N GLU A 30 -8.49 -14.18 4.36
CA GLU A 30 -8.64 -12.73 4.38
C GLU A 30 -9.20 -12.18 5.70
N ASP A 31 -9.79 -13.01 6.57
CA ASP A 31 -10.25 -12.57 7.91
C ASP A 31 -9.09 -12.38 8.92
N LEU A 32 -7.84 -12.40 8.42
CA LEU A 32 -6.66 -12.25 9.25
C LEU A 32 -6.47 -10.79 9.60
N LYS A 33 -6.55 -10.50 10.91
CA LYS A 33 -6.26 -9.18 11.48
C LYS A 33 -4.92 -8.66 10.96
N GLN A 34 -4.95 -7.68 10.07
CA GLN A 34 -3.83 -6.77 9.94
C GLN A 34 -3.80 -5.98 11.26
N ILE A 35 -2.98 -6.46 12.19
CA ILE A 35 -2.84 -5.82 13.50
C ILE A 35 -2.31 -4.42 13.23
N ASP A 36 -3.01 -3.42 13.75
CA ASP A 36 -2.56 -2.03 13.79
C ASP A 36 -1.24 -1.99 14.56
N PHE A 37 -0.14 -2.18 13.84
CA PHE A 37 1.17 -1.91 14.38
C PHE A 37 1.19 -0.39 14.56
N GLN A 38 0.94 0.05 15.79
CA GLN A 38 1.52 1.31 16.25
C GLN A 38 3.02 1.12 16.18
N PHE A 39 3.59 1.34 15.00
CA PHE A 39 5.00 1.24 14.75
C PHE A 39 5.67 2.16 15.77
N PRO A 40 6.50 1.63 16.68
CA PRO A 40 7.27 2.48 17.55
C PRO A 40 8.10 3.36 16.62
N VAL A 41 7.98 4.68 16.80
CA VAL A 41 8.83 5.68 16.12
C VAL A 41 10.27 5.40 16.54
N LEU A 42 10.93 4.46 15.86
CA LEU A 42 12.28 4.00 16.13
C LEU A 42 13.26 4.88 15.34
N GLU A 43 14.20 5.44 16.08
CA GLU A 43 15.27 6.37 15.65
C GLU A 43 14.78 7.63 14.91
N ARG A 44 14.63 8.73 15.67
CA ARG A 44 14.45 10.08 15.12
C ARG A 44 15.59 10.38 14.13
N ALA A 45 15.25 10.71 12.88
CA ALA A 45 16.18 11.28 11.93
C ALA A 45 16.86 12.55 12.50
N ALA A 46 18.02 12.91 11.94
CA ALA A 46 18.81 14.05 12.38
C ALA A 46 18.02 15.37 12.42
N THR A 47 17.01 15.52 11.57
CA THR A 47 16.05 16.62 11.57
C THR A 47 14.73 16.19 10.93
N LYS A 48 13.60 16.40 11.62
CA LYS A 48 12.24 16.26 11.07
C LYS A 48 11.97 17.36 10.03
N THR A 49 11.00 17.17 9.14
CA THR A 49 10.49 18.24 8.26
C THR A 49 10.02 19.42 9.12
N PRO A 50 10.59 20.63 8.96
CA PRO A 50 10.10 21.81 9.65
C PRO A 50 8.64 22.09 9.30
N PHE A 51 7.85 22.53 10.28
CA PHE A 51 6.48 22.97 10.00
C PHE A 51 6.53 24.29 9.23
N PRO A 52 6.02 24.36 7.99
CA PRO A 52 6.30 25.50 7.12
C PRO A 52 5.42 26.71 7.47
N ASP A 53 5.94 27.92 7.21
CA ASP A 53 5.25 29.18 7.50
C ASP A 53 3.90 29.31 6.76
N TRP A 54 3.82 28.83 5.52
CA TRP A 54 2.57 28.86 4.75
C TRP A 54 1.48 28.02 5.40
N LEU A 55 1.84 26.86 5.97
CA LEU A 55 0.89 25.98 6.65
C LEU A 55 0.52 26.55 8.01
N SER A 56 1.45 27.24 8.68
CA SER A 56 1.15 28.01 9.91
C SER A 56 0.16 29.14 9.65
N ALA A 57 0.36 29.89 8.57
CA ALA A 57 -0.54 30.97 8.17
C ALA A 57 -1.93 30.44 7.80
N PHE A 58 -2.00 29.26 7.18
CA PHE A 58 -3.26 28.64 6.76
C PHE A 58 -4.03 28.00 7.92
N THR A 59 -3.36 27.26 8.80
CA THR A 59 -4.00 26.45 9.85
C THR A 59 -4.01 27.11 11.22
N GLY A 60 -3.16 28.11 11.45
CA GLY A 60 -2.89 28.69 12.77
C GLY A 60 -2.06 27.80 13.70
N LEU A 61 -1.66 26.60 13.25
CA LEU A 61 -0.80 25.68 14.01
C LEU A 61 0.67 26.05 13.84
N LYS A 62 1.53 25.49 14.70
CA LYS A 62 2.99 25.73 14.69
C LYS A 62 3.81 24.45 14.66
N GLU A 63 3.15 23.31 14.66
CA GLU A 63 3.76 21.99 14.69
C GLU A 63 2.86 20.99 13.99
N TRP A 64 3.47 19.93 13.47
CA TRP A 64 2.74 18.82 12.86
C TRP A 64 1.85 18.14 13.92
N PRO A 65 0.63 17.72 13.56
CA PRO A 65 -0.29 17.09 14.50
C PRO A 65 0.20 15.70 14.93
N GLY A 66 -0.48 15.15 15.94
CA GLY A 66 -0.34 13.74 16.30
C GLY A 66 -1.03 12.82 15.30
N LEU A 67 -1.34 11.59 15.73
CA LEU A 67 -1.97 10.58 14.86
C LEU A 67 -3.42 10.91 14.48
N ASP A 68 -4.15 11.70 15.28
CA ASP A 68 -5.51 12.16 14.94
C ASP A 68 -5.43 13.64 14.55
N PRO A 69 -5.18 13.97 13.27
CA PRO A 69 -4.98 15.34 12.86
C PRO A 69 -6.30 16.12 12.86
N PRO A 70 -6.27 17.43 13.14
CA PRO A 70 -7.48 18.24 13.10
C PRO A 70 -7.96 18.42 11.66
N TYR A 71 -9.27 18.36 11.45
CA TYR A 71 -9.90 18.72 10.19
C TYR A 71 -9.78 20.23 9.95
N ILE A 72 -9.24 20.60 8.79
CA ILE A 72 -9.16 21.99 8.34
C ILE A 72 -10.06 22.14 7.11
N PRO A 73 -11.10 22.99 7.14
CA PRO A 73 -11.98 23.16 6.00
C PRO A 73 -11.24 23.62 4.73
N LEU A 74 -11.52 22.96 3.61
CA LEU A 74 -11.00 23.30 2.29
C LEU A 74 -12.16 23.67 1.37
N ASP A 75 -12.08 24.83 0.72
CA ASP A 75 -13.18 25.40 -0.09
C ASP A 75 -13.62 24.52 -1.27
N PHE A 76 -12.73 23.63 -1.74
CA PHE A 76 -13.03 22.73 -2.85
C PHE A 76 -13.72 21.43 -2.42
N ILE A 77 -13.87 21.19 -1.11
CA ILE A 77 -14.56 20.01 -0.59
C ILE A 77 -16.07 20.26 -0.56
N ASP A 78 -16.79 19.50 -1.36
CA ASP A 78 -18.25 19.49 -1.43
C ASP A 78 -18.82 18.21 -0.80
N PHE A 79 -19.33 18.35 0.43
CA PHE A 79 -19.98 17.26 1.16
C PHE A 79 -21.25 16.75 0.47
N SER A 80 -21.89 17.55 -0.40
CA SER A 80 -23.09 17.10 -1.12
C SER A 80 -22.80 16.08 -2.21
N GLN A 81 -21.53 15.94 -2.62
CA GLN A 81 -21.07 14.93 -3.58
C GLN A 81 -20.61 13.62 -2.92
N ILE A 82 -20.60 13.56 -1.58
CA ILE A 82 -20.19 12.36 -0.85
C ILE A 82 -21.44 11.49 -0.60
N PRO A 83 -21.47 10.23 -1.08
CA PRO A 83 -22.60 9.35 -0.83
C PRO A 83 -22.72 9.00 0.66
N ASP A 84 -23.95 8.92 1.15
CA ASP A 84 -24.28 8.63 2.55
C ASP A 84 -24.22 7.12 2.83
N TYR A 85 -23.00 6.60 2.99
CA TYR A 85 -22.76 5.26 3.52
C TYR A 85 -22.35 5.34 5.00
N LYS A 86 -22.87 4.41 5.79
CA LYS A 86 -22.55 4.32 7.22
C LYS A 86 -21.11 3.90 7.42
N GLU A 87 -20.50 4.42 8.49
CA GLU A 87 -19.23 3.92 9.00
C GLU A 87 -19.36 2.45 9.43
N TYR A 88 -18.31 1.66 9.20
CA TYR A 88 -18.23 0.26 9.60
C TYR A 88 -16.81 -0.11 10.04
N ASP A 89 -16.69 -1.11 10.90
CA ASP A 89 -15.40 -1.60 11.39
C ASP A 89 -14.73 -2.53 10.37
N GLN A 90 -13.40 -2.57 10.38
CA GLN A 90 -12.63 -3.54 9.60
C GLN A 90 -13.09 -4.97 9.91
N ASN A 91 -13.12 -5.85 8.90
CA ASN A 91 -13.55 -7.26 8.99
C ASN A 91 -15.02 -7.46 9.41
N HIS A 92 -15.87 -6.42 9.34
CA HIS A 92 -17.32 -6.53 9.60
C HIS A 92 -18.14 -6.36 8.32
N CYS A 93 -17.83 -7.20 7.33
CA CYS A 93 -18.35 -7.06 5.97
C CYS A 93 -19.82 -7.51 5.78
N ASP A 94 -20.39 -8.24 6.74
CA ASP A 94 -21.78 -8.73 6.68
C ASP A 94 -22.82 -7.60 6.58
N SER A 95 -22.51 -6.42 7.13
CA SER A 95 -23.40 -5.26 7.14
C SER A 95 -23.08 -4.24 6.03
N VAL A 96 -22.02 -4.46 5.25
CA VAL A 96 -21.54 -3.53 4.23
C VAL A 96 -22.34 -3.72 2.94
N PRO A 97 -23.13 -2.71 2.50
CA PRO A 97 -23.92 -2.83 1.28
C PRO A 97 -23.02 -3.06 0.06
N ARG A 98 -23.37 -4.01 -0.82
CA ARG A 98 -22.56 -4.30 -2.02
C ARG A 98 -22.43 -3.09 -2.96
N ASP A 99 -23.45 -2.24 -3.01
CA ASP A 99 -23.47 -1.02 -3.83
C ASP A 99 -22.58 0.10 -3.29
N SER A 100 -22.06 0.00 -2.06
CA SER A 100 -20.98 0.88 -1.60
C SER A 100 -19.66 0.62 -2.32
N CYS A 101 -19.54 -0.51 -3.04
CA CYS A 101 -18.32 -0.91 -3.74
C CYS A 101 -17.08 -0.92 -2.83
N SER A 102 -17.18 -1.57 -1.67
CA SER A 102 -16.01 -1.77 -0.81
C SER A 102 -15.02 -2.78 -1.43
N PHE A 103 -13.74 -2.41 -1.48
CA PHE A 103 -12.68 -3.30 -1.97
C PHE A 103 -12.34 -4.37 -0.94
N ASP A 104 -12.12 -4.00 0.31
CA ASP A 104 -11.76 -4.93 1.38
C ASP A 104 -12.87 -5.94 1.71
N CYS A 105 -14.15 -5.56 1.57
CA CYS A 105 -15.26 -6.48 1.84
C CYS A 105 -15.78 -7.25 0.62
N HIS A 106 -15.69 -6.68 -0.58
CA HIS A 106 -16.33 -7.25 -1.78
C HIS A 106 -15.40 -7.39 -2.99
N HIS A 107 -14.11 -7.05 -2.85
CA HIS A 107 -13.16 -6.85 -3.96
C HIS A 107 -13.72 -5.97 -5.08
N CYS A 108 -14.58 -5.01 -4.73
CA CYS A 108 -15.18 -4.13 -5.69
C CYS A 108 -14.22 -2.99 -6.03
N THR A 109 -13.97 -2.84 -7.33
CA THR A 109 -13.17 -1.75 -7.90
C THR A 109 -14.06 -0.83 -8.73
N GLU A 110 -13.76 0.46 -8.69
CA GLU A 110 -14.32 1.44 -9.60
C GLU A 110 -13.45 1.56 -10.86
N HIS A 111 -14.04 2.12 -11.91
CA HIS A 111 -13.42 2.21 -13.24
C HIS A 111 -12.07 2.95 -13.30
N ASP A 112 -11.83 3.85 -12.36
CA ASP A 112 -10.59 4.62 -12.19
C ASP A 112 -9.65 4.03 -11.14
N ASP A 113 -9.99 2.94 -10.45
CA ASP A 113 -9.05 2.29 -9.54
C ASP A 113 -7.96 1.55 -10.33
N VAL A 114 -6.72 1.68 -9.89
CA VAL A 114 -5.62 0.84 -10.38
C VAL A 114 -5.51 -0.39 -9.51
N TYR A 115 -5.96 -1.56 -9.99
CA TYR A 115 -5.88 -2.82 -9.25
C TYR A 115 -4.88 -3.82 -9.83
N THR A 116 -4.37 -3.57 -11.04
CA THR A 116 -3.39 -4.41 -11.72
C THR A 116 -2.49 -3.53 -12.59
N CYS A 117 -1.48 -4.13 -13.20
CA CYS A 117 -0.47 -3.46 -13.99
C CYS A 117 -0.12 -4.31 -15.22
N SER A 118 0.04 -3.68 -16.40
CA SER A 118 0.45 -4.33 -17.66
C SER A 118 1.90 -4.83 -17.67
N LYS A 119 2.65 -4.55 -16.61
CA LYS A 119 3.98 -5.09 -16.29
C LYS A 119 3.96 -5.51 -14.82
N LEU A 120 5.03 -6.14 -14.35
CA LEU A 120 5.20 -6.39 -12.93
C LEU A 120 5.59 -5.09 -12.24
N SER A 121 5.01 -4.81 -11.08
CA SER A 121 5.27 -3.59 -10.32
C SER A 121 5.30 -3.89 -8.83
N GLN A 122 6.48 -3.91 -8.23
CA GLN A 122 6.61 -3.90 -6.77
C GLN A 122 6.17 -2.57 -6.17
N THR A 123 5.32 -2.65 -5.16
CA THR A 123 4.84 -1.50 -4.40
C THR A 123 4.95 -1.72 -2.92
N PHE A 124 5.33 -0.66 -2.19
CA PHE A 124 5.69 -0.74 -0.78
C PHE A 124 4.90 0.25 0.07
N ASP A 125 4.26 -0.25 1.12
CA ASP A 125 3.46 0.54 2.04
C ASP A 125 4.19 0.77 3.39
N ASP A 126 3.68 1.73 4.16
CA ASP A 126 4.08 2.12 5.53
C ASP A 126 5.38 2.94 5.70
N GLY A 127 6.22 3.04 4.68
CA GLY A 127 7.40 3.90 4.73
C GLY A 127 7.10 5.41 4.83
N PRO A 128 8.15 6.26 4.83
CA PRO A 128 9.55 5.88 4.97
C PRO A 128 9.89 5.42 6.40
N SER A 129 10.82 4.49 6.54
CA SER A 129 11.44 4.11 7.81
C SER A 129 12.96 3.95 7.64
N ALA A 130 13.68 3.74 8.74
CA ALA A 130 15.11 3.39 8.67
C ALA A 130 15.37 2.16 7.77
N SER A 131 14.46 1.18 7.76
CA SER A 131 14.55 -0.02 6.93
C SER A 131 14.36 0.26 5.43
N THR A 132 13.56 1.26 5.05
CA THR A 132 13.41 1.70 3.65
C THR A 132 14.77 1.97 3.00
N THR A 133 15.74 2.54 3.73
CA THR A 133 17.10 2.81 3.21
C THR A 133 17.78 1.54 2.66
N LYS A 134 17.63 0.41 3.36
CA LYS A 134 18.19 -0.89 2.97
C LYS A 134 17.52 -1.42 1.70
N LEU A 135 16.22 -1.17 1.52
CA LEU A 135 15.49 -1.52 0.30
C LEU A 135 15.98 -0.68 -0.88
N LEU A 136 16.07 0.65 -0.73
CA LEU A 136 16.55 1.57 -1.76
C LEU A 136 17.98 1.22 -2.23
N ASP A 137 18.86 0.78 -1.33
CA ASP A 137 20.21 0.31 -1.69
C ASP A 137 20.23 -0.92 -2.60
N ARG A 138 19.11 -1.65 -2.71
CA ARG A 138 19.01 -2.92 -3.44
C ARG A 138 18.13 -2.84 -4.68
N LEU A 139 17.22 -1.88 -4.77
CA LEU A 139 16.44 -1.67 -5.98
C LEU A 139 17.34 -1.14 -7.12
N LYS A 140 17.18 -1.73 -8.31
CA LYS A 140 17.89 -1.35 -9.54
C LYS A 140 16.96 -0.72 -10.58
N HIS A 141 15.69 -0.59 -10.23
CA HIS A 141 14.60 -0.05 -11.01
C HIS A 141 13.74 0.84 -10.10
N ASN A 142 12.85 1.62 -10.71
CA ASN A 142 11.97 2.49 -9.96
C ASN A 142 10.73 1.70 -9.53
N SER A 143 10.52 1.55 -8.22
CA SER A 143 9.28 1.04 -7.61
C SER A 143 8.35 2.17 -7.16
N THR A 144 7.16 1.81 -6.69
CA THR A 144 6.19 2.75 -6.10
C THR A 144 6.13 2.60 -4.57
N PHE A 145 6.16 3.70 -3.84
CA PHE A 145 6.07 3.72 -2.38
C PHE A 145 4.84 4.51 -1.94
N PHE A 146 3.98 3.93 -1.10
CA PHE A 146 2.86 4.62 -0.48
C PHE A 146 3.24 4.95 0.96
N ASN A 147 3.50 6.23 1.22
CA ASN A 147 4.06 6.65 2.49
C ASN A 147 3.04 7.28 3.43
N LEU A 148 3.22 7.04 4.72
CA LEU A 148 2.46 7.68 5.78
C LEU A 148 2.95 9.11 6.00
N GLY A 149 2.03 10.07 6.05
CA GLY A 149 2.35 11.49 6.27
C GLY A 149 3.17 11.71 7.55
N VAL A 150 2.83 11.00 8.63
CA VAL A 150 3.59 11.07 9.89
C VAL A 150 5.05 10.63 9.70
N ASN A 151 5.29 9.61 8.87
CA ASN A 151 6.62 9.06 8.62
C ASN A 151 7.43 9.94 7.68
N ILE A 152 6.78 10.56 6.68
CA ILE A 152 7.40 11.56 5.79
C ILE A 152 8.01 12.69 6.63
N VAL A 153 7.26 13.20 7.61
CA VAL A 153 7.75 14.26 8.52
C VAL A 153 8.92 13.78 9.38
N GLN A 154 8.94 12.49 9.77
CA GLN A 154 10.04 11.93 10.58
C GLN A 154 11.31 11.63 9.77
N HIS A 155 11.19 11.26 8.49
CA HIS A 155 12.30 10.80 7.65
C HIS A 155 12.37 11.58 6.31
N PRO A 156 12.53 12.91 6.34
CA PRO A 156 12.56 13.72 5.13
C PRO A 156 13.71 13.37 4.18
N ASP A 157 14.84 12.94 4.73
CA ASP A 157 16.03 12.53 3.98
C ASP A 157 15.77 11.27 3.14
N ILE A 158 15.09 10.28 3.72
CA ILE A 158 14.70 9.04 3.03
C ILE A 158 13.64 9.34 1.97
N TYR A 159 12.67 10.19 2.30
CA TYR A 159 11.66 10.64 1.36
C TYR A 159 12.26 11.32 0.12
N GLN A 160 13.14 12.30 0.35
CA GLN A 160 13.83 13.02 -0.72
C GLN A 160 14.78 12.11 -1.51
N ARG A 161 15.36 11.09 -0.87
CA ARG A 161 16.15 10.06 -1.56
C ARG A 161 15.28 9.27 -2.54
N MET A 162 14.08 8.83 -2.13
CA MET A 162 13.14 8.14 -3.02
C MET A 162 12.82 8.98 -4.26
N GLN A 163 12.50 10.26 -4.07
CA GLN A 163 12.23 11.17 -5.18
C GLN A 163 13.45 11.33 -6.09
N LYS A 164 14.63 11.55 -5.52
CA LYS A 164 15.88 11.75 -6.27
C LYS A 164 16.28 10.52 -7.10
N GLU A 165 16.01 9.32 -6.58
CA GLU A 165 16.27 8.06 -7.27
C GLU A 165 15.19 7.72 -8.31
N GLY A 166 14.14 8.55 -8.42
CA GLY A 166 13.10 8.44 -9.46
C GLY A 166 11.96 7.48 -9.09
N HIS A 167 11.88 7.05 -7.84
CA HIS A 167 10.76 6.27 -7.35
C HIS A 167 9.46 7.09 -7.39
N LEU A 168 8.35 6.41 -7.68
CA LEU A 168 7.04 7.03 -7.58
C LEU A 168 6.60 7.01 -6.12
N ILE A 169 6.13 8.15 -5.61
CA ILE A 169 5.66 8.24 -4.22
C ILE A 169 4.18 8.62 -4.18
N GLY A 170 3.35 7.74 -3.63
CA GLY A 170 1.94 7.95 -3.34
C GLY A 170 1.68 8.21 -1.85
N SER A 171 0.46 8.64 -1.55
CA SER A 171 -0.01 8.80 -0.17
C SER A 171 -0.56 7.47 0.37
N HIS A 172 -0.27 7.16 1.63
CA HIS A 172 -0.91 6.08 2.39
C HIS A 172 -1.73 6.63 3.57
N THR A 173 -2.32 7.82 3.43
CA THR A 173 -2.91 8.65 4.50
C THR A 173 -1.87 9.32 5.41
N TRP A 174 -2.34 10.03 6.43
CA TRP A 174 -1.49 10.65 7.44
C TRP A 174 -0.95 9.60 8.40
N SER A 175 -1.81 8.74 8.95
CA SER A 175 -1.46 7.87 10.09
C SER A 175 -2.10 6.48 10.04
N HIS A 176 -2.32 5.92 8.85
CA HIS A 176 -2.75 4.53 8.62
C HIS A 176 -4.13 4.19 9.21
N VAL A 177 -5.08 5.13 9.16
CA VAL A 177 -6.45 4.89 9.66
C VAL A 177 -7.26 4.09 8.65
N TYR A 178 -8.04 3.12 9.14
CA TYR A 178 -9.07 2.45 8.33
C TYR A 178 -10.20 3.43 8.00
N LEU A 179 -10.15 3.97 6.77
CA LEU A 179 -10.99 5.08 6.34
C LEU A 179 -12.51 4.82 6.40
N PRO A 180 -13.03 3.60 6.10
CA PRO A 180 -14.46 3.34 6.16
C PRO A 180 -15.06 3.42 7.57
N ASN A 181 -14.25 3.43 8.64
CA ASN A 181 -14.73 3.52 10.02
C ASN A 181 -14.83 4.94 10.57
N VAL A 182 -14.26 5.94 9.89
CA VAL A 182 -14.20 7.30 10.41
C VAL A 182 -15.11 8.25 9.65
N SER A 183 -15.39 9.41 10.25
CA SER A 183 -16.24 10.44 9.65
C SER A 183 -15.60 11.05 8.41
N ASN A 184 -16.41 11.69 7.57
CA ASN A 184 -15.93 12.36 6.36
C ASN A 184 -14.84 13.39 6.67
N GLU A 185 -15.02 14.20 7.73
CA GLU A 185 -14.02 15.17 8.20
C GLU A 185 -12.70 14.49 8.58
N LYS A 186 -12.76 13.32 9.22
CA LYS A 186 -11.56 12.55 9.58
C LYS A 186 -10.86 11.96 8.37
N ILE A 187 -11.62 11.46 7.37
CA ILE A 187 -11.03 11.02 6.09
C ILE A 187 -10.32 12.21 5.42
N ILE A 188 -10.99 13.36 5.34
CA ILE A 188 -10.43 14.58 4.74
C ILE A 188 -9.13 14.99 5.47
N ALA A 189 -9.15 15.02 6.80
CA ALA A 189 -7.97 15.34 7.61
C ALA A 189 -6.81 14.36 7.35
N GLN A 190 -7.08 13.05 7.26
CA GLN A 190 -6.06 12.05 6.96
C GLN A 190 -5.42 12.25 5.59
N ILE A 191 -6.18 12.71 4.59
CA ILE A 191 -5.69 12.95 3.24
C ILE A 191 -4.94 14.29 3.13
N GLU A 192 -5.52 15.39 3.62
CA GLU A 192 -4.96 16.73 3.47
C GLU A 192 -3.61 16.87 4.20
N TRP A 193 -3.50 16.33 5.40
CA TRP A 193 -2.27 16.39 6.18
C TRP A 193 -1.14 15.57 5.56
N SER A 194 -1.49 14.44 4.93
CA SER A 194 -0.53 13.65 4.13
C SER A 194 -0.05 14.46 2.92
N ILE A 195 -0.95 15.08 2.17
CA ILE A 195 -0.61 15.95 1.02
C ILE A 195 0.28 17.12 1.45
N TRP A 196 -0.02 17.78 2.56
CA TRP A 196 0.80 18.89 3.06
C TRP A 196 2.19 18.46 3.51
N ALA A 197 2.33 17.28 4.10
CA ALA A 197 3.64 16.71 4.44
C ALA A 197 4.47 16.37 3.19
N MET A 198 3.83 15.81 2.16
CA MET A 198 4.48 15.55 0.86
C MET A 198 4.92 16.84 0.19
N ASN A 199 4.07 17.88 0.21
CA ASN A 199 4.42 19.20 -0.33
C ASN A 199 5.56 19.86 0.46
N ALA A 200 5.47 19.90 1.78
CA ALA A 200 6.49 20.53 2.64
C ALA A 200 7.86 19.83 2.57
N THR A 201 7.87 18.52 2.35
CA THR A 201 9.10 17.71 2.35
C THR A 201 9.72 17.59 0.96
N GLY A 202 8.89 17.40 -0.07
CA GLY A 202 9.34 17.06 -1.41
C GLY A 202 8.81 17.94 -2.53
N ASN A 203 8.13 19.06 -2.21
CA ASN A 203 7.64 20.04 -3.18
C ASN A 203 6.76 19.43 -4.29
N HIS A 204 5.82 18.56 -3.94
CA HIS A 204 4.86 18.02 -4.90
C HIS A 204 3.53 17.63 -4.24
N THR A 205 2.52 17.36 -5.06
CA THR A 205 1.21 16.83 -4.67
C THR A 205 1.01 15.46 -5.29
N PRO A 206 0.71 14.41 -4.50
CA PRO A 206 0.54 13.06 -5.03
C PRO A 206 -0.62 12.97 -6.03
N LYS A 207 -0.48 12.09 -7.03
CA LYS A 207 -1.61 11.63 -7.86
C LYS A 207 -2.18 10.30 -7.34
N TRP A 208 -1.34 9.49 -6.74
CA TRP A 208 -1.62 8.11 -6.37
C TRP A 208 -1.80 7.98 -4.87
N PHE A 209 -2.77 7.18 -4.47
CA PHE A 209 -3.11 6.94 -3.07
C PHE A 209 -3.44 5.48 -2.88
N ARG A 210 -2.95 4.86 -1.81
CA ARG A 210 -3.37 3.53 -1.40
C ARG A 210 -4.11 3.62 -0.06
N PRO A 211 -5.35 3.11 0.03
CA PRO A 211 -6.08 3.06 1.30
C PRO A 211 -5.44 2.05 2.26
N PRO A 212 -5.14 2.44 3.51
CA PRO A 212 -4.76 1.50 4.58
C PRO A 212 -5.73 0.33 4.64
N TYR A 213 -5.18 -0.88 4.80
CA TYR A 213 -5.95 -2.12 4.86
C TYR A 213 -6.77 -2.46 3.60
N GLY A 214 -6.57 -1.75 2.48
CA GLY A 214 -7.48 -1.82 1.34
C GLY A 214 -8.86 -1.21 1.63
N GLY A 215 -9.01 -0.52 2.76
CA GLY A 215 -10.27 0.05 3.26
C GLY A 215 -10.74 1.22 2.41
N ILE A 216 -11.49 0.93 1.36
CA ILE A 216 -12.06 1.92 0.46
C ILE A 216 -13.43 1.48 -0.03
N ASP A 217 -14.39 2.39 0.09
CA ASP A 217 -15.73 2.30 -0.50
C ASP A 217 -16.00 3.56 -1.35
N ASN A 218 -17.19 3.69 -1.91
CA ASN A 218 -17.57 4.83 -2.73
C ASN A 218 -17.67 6.15 -1.94
N ARG A 219 -17.82 6.11 -0.61
CA ARG A 219 -17.73 7.29 0.26
C ARG A 219 -16.28 7.79 0.31
N VAL A 220 -15.33 6.90 0.56
CA VAL A 220 -13.90 7.21 0.56
C VAL A 220 -13.43 7.66 -0.83
N ARG A 221 -13.83 6.98 -1.92
CA ARG A 221 -13.50 7.38 -3.30
C ARG A 221 -14.01 8.77 -3.64
N ALA A 222 -15.24 9.11 -3.24
CA ALA A 222 -15.81 10.43 -3.49
C ALA A 222 -14.99 11.54 -2.83
N ILE A 223 -14.43 11.30 -1.65
CA ILE A 223 -13.55 12.25 -0.96
C ILE A 223 -12.19 12.34 -1.64
N THR A 224 -11.51 11.21 -1.88
CA THR A 224 -10.16 11.21 -2.46
C THR A 224 -10.13 11.77 -3.88
N ARG A 225 -11.18 11.55 -4.68
CA ARG A 225 -11.35 12.15 -6.01
C ARG A 225 -11.42 13.69 -5.97
N GLN A 226 -11.95 14.28 -4.91
CA GLN A 226 -11.99 15.76 -4.77
C GLN A 226 -10.58 16.35 -4.57
N PHE A 227 -9.64 15.57 -4.05
CA PHE A 227 -8.20 15.91 -4.02
C PHE A 227 -7.48 15.58 -5.34
N GLY A 228 -8.18 15.01 -6.33
CA GLY A 228 -7.61 14.53 -7.59
C GLY A 228 -6.85 13.20 -7.48
N LEU A 229 -6.90 12.55 -6.32
CA LEU A 229 -6.22 11.29 -6.06
C LEU A 229 -6.91 10.13 -6.75
N GLN A 230 -6.11 9.16 -7.18
CA GLN A 230 -6.57 7.91 -7.77
C GLN A 230 -6.13 6.75 -6.86
N ALA A 231 -7.07 5.86 -6.54
CA ALA A 231 -6.80 4.74 -5.66
C ALA A 231 -5.97 3.67 -6.38
N VAL A 232 -4.98 3.15 -5.66
CA VAL A 232 -4.12 2.06 -6.11
C VAL A 232 -4.29 0.91 -5.15
N LEU A 233 -4.86 -0.17 -5.67
CA LEU A 233 -5.10 -1.44 -4.98
C LEU A 233 -4.00 -2.42 -5.44
N TRP A 234 -4.31 -3.72 -5.53
CA TRP A 234 -3.36 -4.75 -5.95
C TRP A 234 -4.09 -6.00 -6.44
N ASP A 235 -3.37 -6.84 -7.18
CA ASP A 235 -3.82 -8.17 -7.60
C ASP A 235 -3.04 -9.31 -6.92
N HIS A 236 -2.00 -8.98 -6.15
CA HIS A 236 -1.23 -9.93 -5.38
C HIS A 236 -0.82 -9.35 -4.03
N ASP A 237 -1.37 -9.89 -2.95
CA ASP A 237 -0.92 -9.63 -1.59
C ASP A 237 0.12 -10.68 -1.18
N THR A 238 1.28 -10.25 -0.71
CA THR A 238 2.32 -11.14 -0.21
C THR A 238 2.02 -11.70 1.18
N PHE A 239 1.18 -11.01 1.96
CA PHE A 239 0.98 -11.24 3.39
C PHE A 239 2.29 -11.17 4.19
N ASP A 240 3.29 -10.43 3.73
CA ASP A 240 4.59 -10.27 4.38
C ASP A 240 4.48 -9.71 5.81
N TRP A 241 3.49 -8.84 6.05
CA TRP A 241 3.14 -8.31 7.37
C TRP A 241 2.87 -9.42 8.40
N SER A 242 2.35 -10.58 7.98
CA SER A 242 2.04 -11.69 8.88
C SER A 242 3.30 -12.32 9.49
N LEU A 243 4.45 -12.19 8.82
CA LEU A 243 5.73 -12.64 9.34
C LEU A 243 6.14 -11.87 10.60
N LEU A 244 5.58 -10.69 10.86
CA LEU A 244 5.83 -9.93 12.08
C LEU A 244 5.09 -10.52 13.31
N LEU A 245 4.13 -11.41 13.07
CA LEU A 245 3.39 -12.10 14.12
C LEU A 245 4.15 -13.32 14.62
N ASN A 246 3.99 -13.64 15.92
CA ASN A 246 4.53 -14.87 16.49
C ASN A 246 3.91 -16.12 15.82
N ASP A 247 2.60 -16.06 15.59
CA ASP A 247 1.83 -17.11 14.91
C ASP A 247 1.54 -16.67 13.46
N SER A 248 2.60 -16.60 12.65
CA SER A 248 2.47 -16.26 11.23
C SER A 248 1.56 -17.26 10.51
N VAL A 249 0.62 -16.76 9.72
CA VAL A 249 -0.35 -17.55 8.95
C VAL A 249 0.22 -18.14 7.67
N ILE A 250 1.39 -17.64 7.25
CA ILE A 250 2.13 -18.07 6.07
C ILE A 250 3.63 -18.01 6.38
N THR A 251 4.39 -18.96 5.86
CA THR A 251 5.85 -18.95 5.98
C THR A 251 6.49 -18.12 4.88
N GLU A 252 7.70 -17.61 5.13
CA GLU A 252 8.46 -16.88 4.10
C GLU A 252 8.62 -17.70 2.80
N GLN A 253 8.82 -19.02 2.93
CA GLN A 253 9.00 -19.90 1.77
C GLN A 253 7.71 -20.03 0.94
N GLU A 254 6.54 -20.06 1.59
CA GLU A 254 5.25 -20.06 0.91
C GLU A 254 5.01 -18.72 0.18
N ILE A 255 5.37 -17.59 0.79
CA ILE A 255 5.29 -16.28 0.14
C ILE A 255 6.14 -16.27 -1.14
N LEU A 256 7.42 -16.67 -1.04
CA LEU A 256 8.32 -16.72 -2.20
C LEU A 256 7.78 -17.65 -3.30
N GLN A 257 7.16 -18.78 -2.92
CA GLN A 257 6.57 -19.70 -3.88
C GLN A 257 5.32 -19.13 -4.57
N ASN A 258 4.50 -18.37 -3.83
CA ASN A 258 3.35 -17.65 -4.39
C ASN A 258 3.79 -16.59 -5.39
N VAL A 259 4.83 -15.82 -5.06
CA VAL A 259 5.43 -14.82 -5.97
C VAL A 259 5.99 -15.49 -7.23
N ILE A 260 6.69 -16.62 -7.12
CA ILE A 260 7.17 -17.38 -8.30
C ILE A 260 6.00 -17.78 -9.23
N ASN A 261 4.86 -18.13 -8.65
CA ASN A 261 3.69 -18.51 -9.44
C ASN A 261 3.01 -17.30 -10.07
N TRP A 262 2.84 -16.22 -9.32
CA TRP A 262 2.29 -14.95 -9.82
C TRP A 262 3.17 -14.36 -10.93
N ASN A 263 4.49 -14.36 -10.77
CA ASN A 263 5.47 -13.86 -11.75
C ASN A 263 5.33 -14.48 -13.16
N LYS A 264 4.74 -15.69 -13.28
CA LYS A 264 4.51 -16.35 -14.58
C LYS A 264 3.54 -15.59 -15.49
N SER A 265 2.70 -14.69 -14.95
CA SER A 265 1.82 -13.83 -15.76
C SER A 265 2.61 -12.80 -16.59
N GLY A 266 3.78 -12.36 -16.10
CA GLY A 266 4.53 -11.22 -16.64
C GLY A 266 3.86 -9.85 -16.41
N THR A 267 2.75 -9.81 -15.67
CA THR A 267 1.93 -8.62 -15.41
C THR A 267 1.37 -8.66 -13.99
N GLY A 268 1.31 -7.53 -13.30
CA GLY A 268 0.57 -7.43 -12.06
C GLY A 268 1.11 -6.39 -11.10
N LEU A 269 0.35 -6.16 -10.03
CA LEU A 269 0.65 -5.17 -9.01
C LEU A 269 0.70 -5.84 -7.64
N ILE A 270 1.89 -5.91 -7.04
CA ILE A 270 2.15 -6.63 -5.79
C ILE A 270 2.20 -5.67 -4.59
N LEU A 271 1.54 -6.05 -3.50
CA LEU A 271 1.54 -5.37 -2.20
C LEU A 271 2.60 -5.98 -1.27
N GLU A 272 3.51 -5.12 -0.82
CA GLU A 272 4.59 -5.41 0.13
C GLU A 272 4.71 -4.23 1.12
N HIS A 273 5.47 -4.40 2.21
CA HIS A 273 5.70 -3.35 3.20
C HIS A 273 7.21 -3.07 3.36
N ASP A 274 7.60 -1.82 3.62
CA ASP A 274 9.01 -1.43 3.80
C ASP A 274 9.34 -0.83 5.18
N SER A 275 8.39 -0.88 6.11
CA SER A 275 8.53 -0.27 7.43
C SER A 275 9.49 -1.03 8.37
N THR A 276 9.75 -2.32 8.14
CA THR A 276 10.57 -3.16 9.04
C THR A 276 11.66 -3.95 8.32
N GLU A 277 12.75 -4.28 9.02
CA GLU A 277 13.86 -5.04 8.42
C GLU A 277 13.41 -6.40 7.86
N LYS A 278 12.47 -7.07 8.54
CA LYS A 278 11.98 -8.40 8.14
C LYS A 278 11.21 -8.37 6.81
N THR A 279 10.33 -7.38 6.63
CA THR A 279 9.56 -7.19 5.39
C THR A 279 10.47 -6.71 4.26
N VAL A 280 11.40 -5.79 4.54
CA VAL A 280 12.43 -5.35 3.58
C VAL A 280 13.33 -6.50 3.11
N ASP A 281 13.77 -7.39 4.01
CA ASP A 281 14.60 -8.54 3.63
C ASP A 281 13.86 -9.52 2.71
N LEU A 282 12.57 -9.69 2.92
CA LEU A 282 11.71 -10.45 2.03
C LEU A 282 11.52 -9.73 0.69
N ALA A 283 11.24 -8.42 0.69
CA ALA A 283 11.11 -7.62 -0.52
C ALA A 283 12.36 -7.68 -1.42
N ILE A 284 13.55 -7.70 -0.82
CA ILE A 284 14.82 -7.88 -1.56
C ILE A 284 14.92 -9.28 -2.20
N LYS A 285 14.40 -10.33 -1.54
CA LYS A 285 14.34 -11.68 -2.13
C LYS A 285 13.31 -11.74 -3.25
N ILE A 286 12.14 -11.13 -3.06
CA ILE A 286 11.08 -11.02 -4.07
C ILE A 286 11.58 -10.28 -5.30
N ASN A 287 12.27 -9.15 -5.13
CA ASN A 287 12.86 -8.40 -6.24
C ASN A 287 13.81 -9.26 -7.10
N LYS A 288 14.62 -10.12 -6.48
CA LYS A 288 15.49 -11.06 -7.22
C LYS A 288 14.72 -12.13 -8.00
N LEU A 289 13.52 -12.50 -7.55
CA LEU A 289 12.67 -13.48 -8.24
C LEU A 289 11.92 -12.85 -9.41
N ILE A 290 11.46 -11.61 -9.25
CA ILE A 290 10.72 -10.85 -10.27
C ILE A 290 11.68 -10.34 -11.36
N GLY A 291 12.83 -9.79 -10.96
CA GLY A 291 13.81 -9.17 -11.85
C GLY A 291 13.56 -7.67 -12.07
N ASP A 292 14.46 -7.03 -12.83
CA ASP A 292 14.49 -5.56 -12.95
C ASP A 292 13.51 -4.98 -14.01
N ASP A 293 12.86 -5.82 -14.84
CA ASP A 293 11.86 -5.35 -15.83
C ASP A 293 10.51 -5.10 -15.15
N GLN A 294 10.49 -4.08 -14.30
CA GLN A 294 9.33 -3.61 -13.57
C GLN A 294 8.97 -2.19 -13.97
N SER A 295 7.83 -1.68 -13.51
CA SER A 295 7.42 -0.30 -13.73
C SER A 295 6.76 0.28 -12.50
N THR A 296 6.84 1.60 -12.34
CA THR A 296 6.02 2.32 -11.36
C THR A 296 4.55 2.27 -11.77
N VAL A 297 3.64 2.51 -10.82
CA VAL A 297 2.20 2.55 -11.09
C VAL A 297 1.86 3.52 -12.20
N SER A 298 2.40 4.74 -12.16
CA SER A 298 2.19 5.78 -13.18
C SER A 298 2.58 5.32 -14.58
N HIS A 299 3.80 4.80 -14.75
CA HIS A 299 4.28 4.30 -16.04
C HIS A 299 3.45 3.13 -16.54
N CYS A 300 3.03 2.26 -15.62
CA CYS A 300 2.28 1.08 -15.97
C CYS A 300 0.90 1.39 -16.54
N VAL A 301 0.18 2.35 -15.95
CA VAL A 301 -1.16 2.73 -16.42
C VAL A 301 -1.14 3.90 -17.40
N GLY A 302 0.04 4.36 -17.83
CA GLY A 302 0.19 5.51 -18.72
C GLY A 302 -0.28 6.84 -18.09
N GLY A 303 -0.14 6.97 -16.78
CA GLY A 303 -0.52 8.15 -16.00
C GLY A 303 0.64 9.14 -15.81
N ILE A 304 0.37 10.16 -15.00
CA ILE A 304 1.36 11.13 -14.53
C ILE A 304 1.86 10.75 -13.13
N ASP A 305 3.09 11.12 -12.78
CA ASP A 305 3.65 10.80 -11.46
C ASP A 305 2.93 11.58 -10.35
N TYR A 306 2.75 12.89 -10.56
CA TYR A 306 2.23 13.81 -9.56
C TYR A 306 1.18 14.75 -10.18
N ILE A 307 0.20 15.18 -9.39
CA ILE A 307 -0.76 16.22 -9.82
C ILE A 307 -0.01 17.52 -10.11
N LYS A 308 0.98 17.82 -9.27
CA LYS A 308 1.81 19.00 -9.38
C LYS A 308 3.17 18.79 -8.74
N GLU A 309 4.20 19.30 -9.39
CA GLU A 309 5.53 19.51 -8.82
C GLU A 309 5.77 21.03 -8.71
N PHE A 310 6.29 21.47 -7.58
CA PHE A 310 6.63 22.86 -7.33
C PHE A 310 8.13 23.01 -7.54
N LEU A 311 8.51 23.85 -8.50
CA LEU A 311 9.91 24.21 -8.71
C LEU A 311 10.41 24.95 -7.47
N SER A 312 11.56 24.52 -6.94
CA SER A 312 12.27 25.22 -5.87
C SER A 312 12.92 26.52 -6.35
#